data_AF-A0A8T6NMC0-F1
#
_entry.id   AF-A0A8T6NMC0-F1
#
_cell.length_a   1.000
_cell.length_b   1.000
_cell.length_c   1.000
_cell.angle_alpha   90.00
_cell.angle_beta   90.00
_cell.angle_gamma   90.00
#
_symmetry.space_group_name_H-M   'P 1'
#
loop_
_entity.id
_entity.type
_entity.pdbx_description
1 polymer ?
#
loop_
_entity_poly.entity_id
_entity_poly.type
_entity_poly.pdbx_seq_one_letter_code
_entity_poly.pdbx_strand_id
1 'polypeptide(L)'
;MNRTSTRQGLVPLSIAILMLVPALTAASPLGHSQNFEDPSLDLVENWWESTTMDLDGDRIHDAIWIAAENSHHQYLDENGRISVIVDFDRTPTPEDQAMIEAEVGFETQFRYWLIDSIAGTIELDRLYDLIKLPRVVFVELDGVLGIQMQDVVPAHGVDLVWQDTGYTGAGVTMAIIDTGIDGNHTALDDLDDDNTTSDPKIVAFYDAINNPDATNGTEIFPYDDNGHGTHCAGITAGTGAPDYQHIGVAPKANLVGVKVLDGGGSGSFAAVMAGMEWTVEKRHEFNIRAASMSLGALTGAIEWTSSEEESVNRMANEMVRAGVTLFIAAGNSGGTATIGTPGSAEDVIT
;
A
#
# COMPACT_ATOMS: atom_id res chain seq x y z
N MET A 1 40.27 56.40 -63.22
CA MET A 1 39.13 55.68 -62.61
C MET A 1 39.13 56.03 -61.12
N ASN A 2 38.70 57.24 -60.73
CA ASN A 2 37.37 57.55 -60.14
C ASN A 2 36.85 56.45 -59.21
N ARG A 3 36.53 56.66 -57.93
CA ARG A 3 36.60 57.80 -57.00
C ARG A 3 36.42 57.21 -55.59
N THR A 4 37.13 57.76 -54.62
CA THR A 4 36.93 57.62 -53.16
C THR A 4 35.50 57.97 -52.71
N SER A 5 34.95 57.23 -51.72
CA SER A 5 33.89 57.73 -50.82
C SER A 5 33.94 56.96 -49.47
N THR A 6 34.51 57.51 -48.40
CA THR A 6 33.93 58.37 -47.33
C THR A 6 32.89 57.77 -46.36
N ARG A 7 33.28 57.82 -45.07
CA ARG A 7 32.53 58.05 -43.80
C ARG A 7 31.62 56.93 -43.28
N GLN A 8 31.99 56.29 -42.15
CA GLN A 8 31.77 56.69 -40.74
C GLN A 8 30.31 56.57 -40.28
N GLY A 9 30.06 55.64 -39.35
CA GLY A 9 28.81 55.53 -38.58
C GLY A 9 28.90 54.41 -37.53
N LEU A 10 29.27 54.80 -36.31
CA LEU A 10 28.83 54.29 -34.99
C LEU A 10 28.58 52.76 -34.77
N VAL A 11 29.39 52.21 -33.85
CA VAL A 11 29.19 51.14 -32.83
C VAL A 11 27.75 51.15 -32.23
N PRO A 12 27.15 50.11 -31.53
CA PRO A 12 27.65 48.83 -30.97
C PRO A 12 26.71 47.58 -31.06
N LEU A 13 27.24 46.42 -30.65
CA LEU A 13 26.63 45.47 -29.68
C LEU A 13 25.12 45.16 -29.83
N SER A 14 24.78 44.07 -30.52
CA SER A 14 23.39 43.54 -30.57
C SER A 14 23.31 42.03 -30.29
N ILE A 15 24.13 41.52 -29.36
CA ILE A 15 24.05 40.11 -28.87
C ILE A 15 23.63 40.05 -27.39
N ALA A 16 22.94 41.08 -26.87
CA ALA A 16 22.51 41.11 -25.46
C ALA A 16 21.10 41.68 -25.26
N ILE A 17 20.16 41.39 -26.18
CA ILE A 17 18.73 41.76 -26.02
C ILE A 17 17.85 40.56 -26.43
N LEU A 18 18.05 39.41 -25.79
CA LEU A 18 17.02 38.37 -25.71
C LEU A 18 16.96 37.70 -24.32
N MET A 19 17.59 38.33 -23.31
CA MET A 19 17.47 37.97 -21.90
C MET A 19 17.48 39.25 -21.06
N LEU A 20 16.36 39.97 -21.03
CA LEU A 20 15.96 40.98 -20.02
C LEU A 20 14.90 41.94 -20.59
N VAL A 21 13.61 41.65 -20.36
CA VAL A 21 12.47 42.60 -20.25
C VAL A 21 11.26 41.77 -19.71
N PRO A 22 10.53 42.20 -18.66
CA PRO A 22 11.00 42.36 -17.29
C PRO A 22 10.00 41.83 -16.22
N ALA A 23 10.48 41.71 -14.98
CA ALA A 23 9.64 41.79 -13.80
C ALA A 23 8.99 43.19 -13.66
N LEU A 24 7.93 43.27 -12.87
CA LEU A 24 7.09 44.44 -12.50
C LEU A 24 5.81 44.64 -13.34
N THR A 25 4.72 44.01 -12.89
CA THR A 25 3.44 44.72 -12.77
C THR A 25 2.97 44.61 -11.33
N ALA A 26 2.99 45.77 -10.68
CA ALA A 26 2.55 45.98 -9.31
C ALA A 26 1.04 45.81 -9.16
N ALA A 27 0.65 45.43 -7.94
CA ALA A 27 -0.72 45.36 -7.45
C ALA A 27 -1.50 46.66 -7.70
N SER A 28 -2.75 46.49 -8.17
CA SER A 28 -3.79 47.51 -8.13
C SER A 28 -4.98 46.96 -7.33
N PRO A 29 -5.55 47.74 -6.39
CA PRO A 29 -6.53 47.24 -5.44
C PRO A 29 -7.91 47.13 -6.10
N LEU A 30 -8.61 46.00 -5.91
CA LEU A 30 -10.01 45.90 -6.27
C LEU A 30 -10.86 46.50 -5.15
N GLY A 31 -11.49 47.62 -5.47
CA GLY A 31 -12.47 48.31 -4.64
C GLY A 31 -13.78 47.53 -4.53
N HIS A 32 -14.48 47.81 -3.44
CA HIS A 32 -15.71 47.17 -2.99
C HIS A 32 -16.94 47.40 -3.90
N SER A 33 -17.86 46.43 -3.82
CA SER A 33 -19.29 46.44 -4.21
C SER A 33 -19.67 46.30 -5.70
N GLN A 34 -19.93 45.04 -6.09
CA GLN A 34 -21.23 44.67 -6.63
C GLN A 34 -21.68 43.40 -5.92
N ASN A 35 -22.77 43.50 -5.16
CA ASN A 35 -23.46 42.36 -4.58
C ASN A 35 -23.98 41.50 -5.73
N PHE A 36 -23.29 40.40 -6.03
CA PHE A 36 -23.91 39.25 -6.64
C PHE A 36 -24.49 38.42 -5.49
N GLU A 37 -25.70 38.75 -5.08
CA GLU A 37 -26.54 37.79 -4.36
C GLU A 37 -26.85 36.67 -5.36
N ASP A 38 -26.05 35.61 -5.31
CA ASP A 38 -26.41 34.32 -5.87
C ASP A 38 -27.48 33.71 -4.95
N PRO A 39 -28.75 33.58 -5.38
CA PRO A 39 -29.82 33.05 -4.54
C PRO A 39 -29.72 31.53 -4.30
N SER A 40 -28.64 30.88 -4.75
CA SER A 40 -28.44 29.43 -4.64
C SER A 40 -27.38 28.99 -3.62
N LEU A 41 -26.77 29.92 -2.88
CA LEU A 41 -25.84 29.62 -1.77
C LEU A 41 -26.52 29.47 -0.41
N ASP A 42 -27.81 29.11 -0.38
CA ASP A 42 -28.63 29.11 0.84
C ASP A 42 -28.86 27.75 1.48
N LEU A 43 -28.16 26.68 1.07
CA LEU A 43 -28.09 25.42 1.83
C LEU A 43 -26.74 24.72 1.57
N VAL A 44 -25.69 25.03 2.32
CA VAL A 44 -24.65 24.02 2.56
C VAL A 44 -25.29 23.05 3.54
N GLU A 45 -25.96 22.03 3.01
CA GLU A 45 -26.48 20.92 3.80
C GLU A 45 -25.29 20.33 4.56
N ASN A 46 -25.40 20.23 5.88
CA ASN A 46 -24.28 19.70 6.66
C ASN A 46 -24.04 18.24 6.23
N TRP A 47 -22.78 17.81 6.13
CA TRP A 47 -22.47 16.48 5.59
C TRP A 47 -23.12 15.34 6.40
N TRP A 48 -23.28 15.55 7.71
CA TRP A 48 -23.93 14.62 8.64
C TRP A 48 -25.45 14.56 8.50
N GLU A 49 -26.07 15.38 7.65
CA GLU A 49 -27.53 15.34 7.38
C GLU A 49 -27.90 14.45 6.18
N SER A 50 -26.92 14.08 5.35
CA SER A 50 -27.13 13.31 4.11
C SER A 50 -26.13 12.18 3.90
N THR A 51 -25.42 11.78 4.96
CA THR A 51 -24.42 10.71 4.91
C THR A 51 -25.06 9.35 4.65
N THR A 52 -24.40 8.51 3.84
CA THR A 52 -24.85 7.13 3.59
C THR A 52 -24.59 6.18 4.76
N MET A 53 -23.89 6.67 5.80
CA MET A 53 -23.53 5.91 7.00
C MET A 53 -24.68 5.82 8.01
N ASP A 54 -25.73 6.62 7.81
CA ASP A 54 -26.90 6.72 8.67
C ASP A 54 -28.16 6.70 7.79
N LEU A 55 -28.71 5.50 7.61
CA LEU A 55 -29.88 5.28 6.75
C LEU A 55 -31.20 5.61 7.46
N ASP A 56 -31.22 5.59 8.80
CA ASP A 56 -32.41 5.84 9.59
C ASP A 56 -32.53 7.30 10.10
N GLY A 57 -31.46 8.08 9.94
CA GLY A 57 -31.39 9.51 10.22
C GLY A 57 -31.21 9.85 11.70
N ASP A 58 -30.76 8.90 12.53
CA ASP A 58 -30.59 9.09 13.97
C ASP A 58 -29.24 9.71 14.37
N ARG A 59 -28.37 9.96 13.37
CA ARG A 59 -27.00 10.50 13.48
C ARG A 59 -26.02 9.56 14.19
N ILE A 60 -26.34 8.28 14.24
CA ILE A 60 -25.48 7.20 14.72
C ILE A 60 -25.19 6.32 13.50
N HIS A 61 -23.93 5.95 13.32
CA HIS A 61 -23.55 5.06 12.23
C HIS A 61 -24.22 3.68 12.42
N ASP A 62 -25.05 3.27 11.46
CA ASP A 62 -25.81 2.01 11.47
C ASP A 62 -24.94 0.77 11.74
N ALA A 63 -23.69 0.80 11.29
CA ALA A 63 -22.74 -0.29 11.49
C ALA A 63 -22.39 -0.55 12.97
N ILE A 64 -22.61 0.41 13.88
CA ILE A 64 -22.39 0.22 15.31
C ILE A 64 -23.27 -0.91 15.85
N TRP A 65 -24.55 -0.94 15.47
CA TRP A 65 -25.49 -1.97 15.90
C TRP A 65 -25.13 -3.34 15.31
N ILE A 66 -24.73 -3.36 14.04
CA ILE A 66 -24.28 -4.57 13.35
C ILE A 66 -22.99 -5.10 14.00
N ALA A 67 -22.04 -4.23 14.34
CA ALA A 67 -20.78 -4.58 14.98
C ALA A 67 -20.99 -5.13 16.39
N ALA A 68 -21.91 -4.56 17.17
CA ALA A 68 -22.24 -5.03 18.51
C ALA A 68 -22.87 -6.44 18.52
N GLU A 69 -23.60 -6.81 17.46
CA GLU A 69 -24.20 -8.14 17.30
C GLU A 69 -23.27 -9.15 16.59
N ASN A 70 -22.13 -8.69 16.07
CA ASN A 70 -21.21 -9.51 15.29
C ASN A 70 -20.39 -10.45 16.18
N SER A 71 -20.49 -11.77 15.93
CA SER A 71 -19.73 -12.79 16.66
C SER A 71 -18.36 -13.13 16.06
N HIS A 72 -18.03 -12.60 14.87
CA HIS A 72 -16.77 -12.86 14.17
C HIS A 72 -15.61 -11.99 14.67
N HIS A 73 -15.90 -10.79 15.16
CA HIS A 73 -14.90 -9.88 15.72
C HIS A 73 -15.38 -9.33 17.05
N GLN A 74 -14.47 -9.21 18.01
CA GLN A 74 -14.80 -8.70 19.33
C GLN A 74 -14.80 -7.15 19.31
N TYR A 75 -15.93 -6.56 18.90
CA TYR A 75 -16.14 -5.11 18.90
C TYR A 75 -16.51 -4.55 20.28
N LEU A 76 -17.05 -5.41 21.16
CA LEU A 76 -17.39 -5.06 22.54
C LEU A 76 -16.32 -5.58 23.51
N ASP A 77 -15.90 -4.71 24.41
CA ASP A 77 -15.01 -5.09 25.51
C ASP A 77 -15.75 -5.93 26.59
N GLU A 78 -15.01 -6.38 27.61
CA GLU A 78 -15.55 -7.19 28.72
C GLU A 78 -16.67 -6.47 29.50
N ASN A 79 -16.76 -5.14 29.39
CA ASN A 79 -17.74 -4.30 30.05
C ASN A 79 -18.90 -3.90 29.12
N GLY A 80 -18.93 -4.42 27.89
CA GLY A 80 -19.96 -4.08 26.90
C GLY A 80 -19.81 -2.69 26.28
N ARG A 81 -18.60 -2.12 26.31
CA ARG A 81 -18.27 -0.84 25.67
C ARG A 81 -17.81 -1.06 24.24
N ILE A 82 -18.16 -0.12 23.36
CA ILE A 82 -17.79 -0.09 21.94
C ILE A 82 -16.87 1.10 21.67
N SER A 83 -15.91 0.93 20.76
CA SER A 83 -15.06 2.04 20.29
C SER A 83 -15.79 2.85 19.22
N VAL A 84 -15.80 4.17 19.37
CA VAL A 84 -16.48 5.11 18.46
C VAL A 84 -15.66 6.39 18.26
N ILE A 85 -15.94 7.07 17.16
CA ILE A 85 -15.47 8.42 16.86
C ILE A 85 -16.68 9.36 16.97
N VAL A 86 -16.55 10.40 17.78
CA VAL A 86 -17.60 11.39 18.04
C VAL A 86 -17.27 12.66 17.28
N ASP A 87 -18.12 13.02 16.33
CA ASP A 87 -17.97 14.22 15.51
C ASP A 87 -18.75 15.39 16.10
N PHE A 88 -18.14 16.57 16.02
CA PHE A 88 -18.68 17.83 16.50
C PHE A 88 -18.90 18.83 15.36
N ASP A 89 -19.80 19.79 15.56
CA ASP A 89 -20.03 20.89 14.61
C ASP A 89 -18.88 21.92 14.54
N ARG A 90 -17.85 21.76 15.39
CA ARG A 90 -16.62 22.54 15.46
C ARG A 90 -15.53 21.75 16.18
N THR A 91 -14.30 22.23 16.12
CA THR A 91 -13.20 21.62 16.87
C THR A 91 -13.52 21.54 18.37
N PRO A 92 -13.59 20.33 18.95
CA PRO A 92 -14.07 20.15 20.31
C PRO A 92 -13.08 20.72 21.31
N THR A 93 -13.58 21.41 22.35
CA THR A 93 -12.75 21.97 23.42
C THR A 93 -12.54 20.97 24.55
N PRO A 94 -11.60 21.23 25.50
CA PRO A 94 -11.47 20.39 26.70
C PRO A 94 -12.76 20.32 27.53
N GLU A 95 -13.61 21.34 27.48
CA GLU A 95 -14.92 21.34 28.12
C GLU A 95 -15.90 20.39 27.41
N ASP A 96 -15.87 20.33 26.08
CA ASP A 96 -16.69 19.40 25.30
C ASP A 96 -16.29 17.93 25.61
N GLN A 97 -14.98 17.66 25.75
CA GLN A 97 -14.47 16.36 26.21
C GLN A 97 -14.97 16.03 27.63
N ALA A 98 -14.76 16.94 28.59
CA ALA A 98 -15.18 16.71 29.97
C ALA A 98 -16.69 16.48 30.10
N MET A 99 -17.48 17.09 29.20
CA MET A 99 -18.93 16.92 29.13
C MET A 99 -19.31 15.51 28.67
N ILE A 100 -18.75 14.98 27.58
CA ILE A 100 -19.05 13.62 27.13
C ILE A 100 -18.54 12.56 28.14
N GLU A 101 -17.41 12.80 28.79
CA GLU A 101 -16.88 11.91 29.83
C GLU A 101 -17.80 11.88 31.07
N ALA A 102 -18.29 13.05 31.51
CA ALA A 102 -19.12 13.16 32.72
C ALA A 102 -20.57 12.71 32.50
N GLU A 103 -21.18 13.08 31.36
CA GLU A 103 -22.60 12.83 31.11
C GLU A 103 -22.87 11.40 30.66
N VAL A 104 -22.02 10.83 29.80
CA VAL A 104 -22.27 9.49 29.21
C VAL A 104 -21.20 8.47 29.56
N GLY A 105 -20.22 8.83 30.39
CA GLY A 105 -19.15 7.91 30.77
C GLY A 105 -18.25 7.55 29.60
N PHE A 106 -18.10 8.45 28.62
CA PHE A 106 -17.17 8.29 27.51
C PHE A 106 -15.73 8.19 28.04
N GLU A 107 -14.91 7.31 27.47
CA GLU A 107 -13.48 7.21 27.80
C GLU A 107 -12.66 7.66 26.59
N THR A 108 -12.16 8.90 26.66
CA THR A 108 -11.41 9.50 25.55
C THR A 108 -10.07 8.81 25.35
N GLN A 109 -9.82 8.36 24.13
CA GLN A 109 -8.55 7.78 23.71
C GLN A 109 -7.71 8.78 22.90
N PHE A 110 -8.32 9.46 21.91
CA PHE A 110 -7.63 10.41 21.05
C PHE A 110 -8.46 11.67 20.78
N ARG A 111 -7.76 12.80 20.64
CA ARG A 111 -8.33 14.05 20.12
C ARG A 111 -7.64 14.44 18.84
N TYR A 112 -8.43 14.77 17.83
CA TYR A 112 -7.92 15.20 16.55
C TYR A 112 -7.94 16.72 16.45
N TRP A 113 -6.92 17.29 15.83
CA TRP A 113 -6.80 18.73 15.62
C TRP A 113 -7.01 19.15 14.16
N LEU A 114 -6.96 18.19 13.22
CA LEU A 114 -7.28 18.42 11.81
C LEU A 114 -8.76 18.22 11.50
N ILE A 115 -9.44 17.38 12.29
CA ILE A 115 -10.87 17.08 12.16
C ILE A 115 -11.55 17.35 13.51
N ASP A 116 -12.82 17.68 13.45
CA ASP A 116 -13.62 18.14 14.59
C ASP A 116 -14.17 16.96 15.40
N SER A 117 -13.28 16.04 15.81
CA SER A 117 -13.70 14.74 16.36
C SER A 117 -12.88 14.26 17.56
N ILE A 118 -13.46 13.39 18.37
CA ILE A 118 -12.83 12.70 19.51
C ILE A 118 -13.08 11.20 19.37
N ALA A 119 -12.04 10.36 19.47
CA ALA A 119 -12.17 8.91 19.50
C ALA A 119 -12.03 8.36 20.92
N GLY A 120 -12.78 7.29 21.22
CA GLY A 120 -12.79 6.67 22.54
C GLY A 120 -13.85 5.58 22.66
N THR A 121 -14.08 5.09 23.88
CA THR A 121 -15.05 4.02 24.13
C THR A 121 -16.27 4.53 24.89
N ILE A 122 -17.42 3.90 24.67
CA ILE A 122 -18.69 4.20 25.36
C ILE A 122 -19.54 2.94 25.53
N GLU A 123 -20.37 2.90 26.57
CA GLU A 123 -21.40 1.86 26.71
C GLU A 123 -22.48 2.00 25.63
N LEU A 124 -22.86 0.88 25.02
CA LEU A 124 -23.75 0.85 23.84
C LEU A 124 -25.11 1.52 24.09
N ASP A 125 -25.65 1.40 25.30
CA ASP A 125 -26.93 2.00 25.70
C ASP A 125 -26.86 3.52 25.90
N ARG A 126 -25.66 4.09 26.00
CA ARG A 126 -25.43 5.54 26.18
C ARG A 126 -25.29 6.31 24.87
N LEU A 127 -25.24 5.64 23.72
CA LEU A 127 -25.11 6.28 22.40
C LEU A 127 -26.24 7.27 22.10
N TYR A 128 -27.48 6.92 22.43
CA TYR A 128 -28.63 7.82 22.27
C TYR A 128 -28.59 9.03 23.21
N ASP A 129 -27.86 8.95 24.32
CA ASP A 129 -27.65 10.10 25.20
C ASP A 129 -26.49 10.97 24.70
N LEU A 130 -25.44 10.35 24.15
CA LEU A 130 -24.30 11.03 23.54
C LEU A 130 -24.74 11.95 22.39
N ILE A 131 -25.60 11.47 21.49
CA ILE A 131 -26.04 12.28 20.33
C ILE A 131 -26.93 13.48 20.71
N LYS A 132 -27.53 13.45 21.91
CA LYS A 132 -28.32 14.59 22.44
C LYS A 132 -27.43 15.68 23.05
N LEU A 133 -26.15 15.38 23.28
CA LEU A 133 -25.25 16.34 23.90
C LEU A 133 -24.99 17.51 22.95
N PRO A 134 -24.77 18.72 23.50
CA PRO A 134 -24.55 19.90 22.68
C PRO A 134 -23.36 19.67 21.74
N ARG A 135 -23.54 20.09 20.49
CA ARG A 135 -22.48 20.14 19.46
C ARG A 135 -22.04 18.80 18.90
N VAL A 136 -22.48 17.67 19.47
CA VAL A 136 -22.31 16.35 18.83
C VAL A 136 -23.22 16.31 17.60
N VAL A 137 -22.65 15.97 16.44
CA VAL A 137 -23.37 15.95 15.17
C VAL A 137 -23.51 14.55 14.60
N PHE A 138 -22.54 13.67 14.87
CA PHE A 138 -22.53 12.30 14.37
C PHE A 138 -21.67 11.41 15.28
N VAL A 139 -21.97 10.11 15.30
CA VAL A 139 -21.14 9.11 15.99
C VAL A 139 -20.82 7.96 15.04
N GLU A 140 -19.54 7.75 14.75
CA GLU A 140 -19.04 6.72 13.86
C GLU A 140 -18.51 5.51 14.63
N LEU A 141 -18.69 4.31 14.08
CA LEU A 141 -17.96 3.12 14.54
C LEU A 141 -16.45 3.32 14.33
N ASP A 142 -15.66 3.21 15.40
CA ASP A 142 -14.21 3.06 15.30
C ASP A 142 -13.90 1.60 14.92
N GLY A 143 -13.78 1.37 13.62
CA GLY A 143 -13.64 0.05 13.05
C GLY A 143 -12.37 -0.66 13.53
N VAL A 144 -12.51 -1.93 13.94
CA VAL A 144 -11.36 -2.78 14.26
C VAL A 144 -10.64 -3.13 12.97
N LEU A 145 -9.39 -2.70 12.85
CA LEU A 145 -8.49 -3.10 11.78
C LEU A 145 -7.63 -4.27 12.28
N GLY A 146 -7.70 -5.40 11.57
CA GLY A 146 -6.87 -6.57 11.85
C GLY A 146 -6.16 -7.06 10.60
N ILE A 147 -5.01 -7.70 10.76
CA ILE A 147 -4.32 -8.39 9.67
C ILE A 147 -5.07 -9.70 9.42
N GLN A 148 -5.89 -9.77 8.36
CA GLN A 148 -6.73 -10.93 8.06
C GLN A 148 -6.19 -11.70 6.86
N MET A 149 -5.17 -12.53 7.10
CA MET A 149 -4.67 -13.43 6.05
C MET A 149 -5.60 -14.63 5.80
N GLN A 150 -6.30 -15.12 6.82
CA GLN A 150 -7.26 -16.24 6.70
C GLN A 150 -8.40 -15.96 5.71
N ASP A 151 -8.76 -14.68 5.55
CA ASP A 151 -9.91 -14.27 4.76
C ASP A 151 -9.53 -13.94 3.32
N VAL A 152 -8.24 -13.86 2.96
CA VAL A 152 -7.77 -13.53 1.61
C VAL A 152 -8.21 -14.57 0.58
N VAL A 153 -8.03 -15.85 0.89
CA VAL A 153 -8.44 -16.96 0.00
C VAL A 153 -9.94 -16.90 -0.30
N PRO A 154 -10.85 -16.88 0.70
CA PRO A 154 -12.28 -16.81 0.44
C PRO A 154 -12.72 -15.45 -0.12
N ALA A 155 -12.15 -14.32 0.33
CA ALA A 155 -12.53 -13.00 -0.15
C ALA A 155 -12.22 -12.79 -1.64
N HIS A 156 -11.13 -13.38 -2.14
CA HIS A 156 -10.77 -13.35 -3.56
C HIS A 156 -11.34 -14.53 -4.37
N GLY A 157 -12.16 -15.41 -3.75
CA GLY A 157 -12.76 -16.56 -4.40
C GLY A 157 -11.74 -17.61 -4.89
N VAL A 158 -10.55 -17.64 -4.27
CA VAL A 158 -9.48 -18.58 -4.62
C VAL A 158 -9.90 -20.03 -4.30
N ASP A 159 -10.66 -20.21 -3.23
CA ASP A 159 -11.28 -21.47 -2.85
C ASP A 159 -12.24 -22.00 -3.93
N LEU A 160 -13.00 -21.11 -4.58
CA LEU A 160 -13.87 -21.47 -5.71
C LEU A 160 -13.04 -21.94 -6.91
N VAL A 161 -11.90 -21.28 -7.20
CA VAL A 161 -11.00 -21.73 -8.27
C VAL A 161 -10.46 -23.13 -8.00
N TRP A 162 -10.04 -23.43 -6.77
CA TRP A 162 -9.59 -24.77 -6.39
C TRP A 162 -10.70 -25.80 -6.59
N GLN A 163 -11.93 -25.48 -6.18
CA GLN A 163 -13.09 -26.38 -6.31
C GLN A 163 -13.51 -26.61 -7.76
N ASP A 164 -13.58 -25.54 -8.56
CA ASP A 164 -14.12 -25.58 -9.92
C ASP A 164 -13.11 -26.11 -10.94
N THR A 165 -11.82 -25.86 -10.72
CA THR A 165 -10.77 -26.15 -11.71
C THR A 165 -9.76 -27.19 -11.24
N GLY A 166 -9.59 -27.37 -9.93
CA GLY A 166 -8.52 -28.18 -9.34
C GLY A 166 -7.12 -27.59 -9.47
N TYR A 167 -6.97 -26.36 -9.99
CA TYR A 167 -5.67 -25.71 -10.12
C TYR A 167 -5.19 -25.12 -8.79
N THR A 168 -4.11 -25.67 -8.25
CA THR A 168 -3.49 -25.27 -6.97
C THR A 168 -2.04 -24.79 -7.14
N GLY A 169 -1.61 -24.56 -8.38
CA GLY A 169 -0.23 -24.19 -8.72
C GLY A 169 0.73 -25.36 -8.96
N ALA A 170 0.24 -26.61 -8.86
CA ALA A 170 1.06 -27.80 -9.05
C ALA A 170 1.84 -27.80 -10.39
N GLY A 171 3.14 -28.06 -10.30
CA GLY A 171 4.02 -28.14 -11.47
C GLY A 171 4.43 -26.78 -12.04
N VAL A 172 4.20 -25.68 -11.31
CA VAL A 172 4.69 -24.33 -11.64
C VAL A 172 5.53 -23.81 -10.47
N THR A 173 6.55 -23.02 -10.80
CA THR A 173 7.43 -22.40 -9.80
C THR A 173 7.26 -20.89 -9.79
N MET A 174 7.15 -20.33 -8.58
CA MET A 174 7.09 -18.89 -8.31
C MET A 174 8.41 -18.41 -7.72
N ALA A 175 8.99 -17.35 -8.26
CA ALA A 175 10.14 -16.67 -7.67
C ALA A 175 9.70 -15.62 -6.65
N ILE A 176 10.29 -15.61 -5.46
CA ILE A 176 10.09 -14.56 -4.46
C ILE A 176 11.38 -13.75 -4.37
N ILE A 177 11.37 -12.56 -4.96
CA ILE A 177 12.51 -11.64 -5.01
C ILE A 177 12.35 -10.65 -3.84
N ASP A 178 12.99 -10.94 -2.70
CA ASP A 178 12.72 -10.27 -1.41
C ASP A 178 13.89 -10.39 -0.40
N THR A 179 13.63 -10.42 0.92
CA THR A 179 14.62 -10.61 2.00
C THR A 179 15.11 -12.05 2.14
N GLY A 180 14.48 -13.01 1.48
CA GLY A 180 14.77 -14.44 1.59
C GLY A 180 13.51 -15.26 1.84
N ILE A 181 13.67 -16.55 2.11
CA ILE A 181 12.59 -17.44 2.52
C ILE A 181 13.15 -18.39 3.56
N ASP A 182 12.51 -18.49 4.74
CA ASP A 182 12.88 -19.49 5.75
C ASP A 182 12.51 -20.90 5.27
N GLY A 183 13.53 -21.66 4.88
CA GLY A 183 13.37 -23.05 4.42
C GLY A 183 13.11 -24.07 5.52
N ASN A 184 13.09 -23.68 6.80
CA ASN A 184 12.68 -24.55 7.91
C ASN A 184 11.24 -24.25 8.38
N HIS A 185 10.55 -23.30 7.75
CA HIS A 185 9.19 -22.97 8.15
C HIS A 185 8.25 -24.11 7.72
N THR A 186 7.52 -24.71 8.67
CA THR A 186 6.65 -25.89 8.46
C THR A 186 5.68 -25.80 7.28
N ALA A 187 5.26 -24.60 6.88
CA ALA A 187 4.38 -24.42 5.73
C ALA A 187 5.11 -24.26 4.37
N LEU A 188 6.44 -24.24 4.39
CA LEU A 188 7.32 -23.85 3.27
C LEU A 188 8.56 -24.75 3.10
N ASP A 189 8.80 -25.70 4.00
CA ASP A 189 9.92 -26.63 3.94
C ASP A 189 9.68 -27.76 2.92
N ASP A 190 8.45 -28.28 2.85
CA ASP A 190 8.02 -29.31 1.87
C ASP A 190 6.65 -29.01 1.23
N LEU A 191 6.21 -29.87 0.30
CA LEU A 191 4.94 -29.67 -0.43
C LEU A 191 3.72 -30.30 0.24
N ASP A 192 3.90 -31.24 1.16
CA ASP A 192 2.82 -32.05 1.74
C ASP A 192 2.82 -32.14 3.27
N ASP A 193 3.70 -31.40 3.94
CA ASP A 193 3.86 -31.32 5.39
C ASP A 193 4.16 -32.70 6.03
N ASP A 194 4.70 -33.64 5.23
CA ASP A 194 5.13 -34.97 5.63
C ASP A 194 6.66 -35.07 5.57
N ASN A 195 7.29 -34.89 6.73
CA ASN A 195 8.75 -34.96 6.87
C ASN A 195 9.38 -36.33 6.52
N THR A 196 8.61 -37.32 6.06
CA THR A 196 9.09 -38.59 5.50
C THR A 196 9.22 -38.60 3.97
N THR A 197 8.62 -37.63 3.27
CA THR A 197 8.78 -37.42 1.82
C THR A 197 10.00 -36.54 1.55
N SER A 198 10.40 -36.43 0.28
CA SER A 198 11.53 -35.60 -0.14
C SER A 198 11.11 -34.76 -1.34
N ASP A 199 10.28 -33.77 -1.06
CA ASP A 199 9.65 -32.88 -2.03
C ASP A 199 9.70 -31.42 -1.54
N PRO A 200 10.90 -30.82 -1.49
CA PRO A 200 11.07 -29.48 -0.96
C PRO A 200 10.20 -28.48 -1.72
N LYS A 201 9.49 -27.60 -0.99
CA LYS A 201 8.72 -26.54 -1.65
C LYS A 201 9.65 -25.51 -2.27
N ILE A 202 10.73 -25.15 -1.57
CA ILE A 202 11.76 -24.25 -2.09
C ILE A 202 12.79 -25.06 -2.88
N VAL A 203 12.72 -24.97 -4.21
CA VAL A 203 13.55 -25.79 -5.12
C VAL A 203 14.89 -25.16 -5.47
N ALA A 204 15.02 -23.84 -5.29
CA ALA A 204 16.28 -23.13 -5.41
C ALA A 204 16.30 -21.84 -4.58
N PHE A 205 17.50 -21.38 -4.24
CA PHE A 205 17.76 -20.16 -3.50
C PHE A 205 19.00 -19.43 -4.03
N TYR A 206 18.86 -18.12 -4.27
CA TYR A 206 19.94 -17.23 -4.67
C TYR A 206 20.06 -16.07 -3.70
N ASP A 207 21.28 -15.70 -3.35
CA ASP A 207 21.57 -14.66 -2.37
C ASP A 207 22.51 -13.61 -2.98
N ALA A 208 21.92 -12.57 -3.55
CA ALA A 208 22.65 -11.47 -4.16
C ALA A 208 23.34 -10.55 -3.14
N ILE A 209 23.00 -10.67 -1.85
CA ILE A 209 23.49 -9.79 -0.79
C ILE A 209 24.79 -10.34 -0.18
N ASN A 210 24.75 -11.57 0.33
CA ASN A 210 25.88 -12.13 1.07
C ASN A 210 26.73 -13.09 0.23
N ASN A 211 26.16 -13.70 -0.80
CA ASN A 211 26.82 -14.75 -1.59
C ASN A 211 26.56 -14.63 -3.11
N PRO A 212 26.83 -13.47 -3.73
CA PRO A 212 26.42 -13.19 -5.11
C PRO A 212 27.04 -14.13 -6.16
N ASP A 213 28.17 -14.76 -5.84
CA ASP A 213 28.87 -15.71 -6.72
C ASP A 213 28.20 -17.10 -6.76
N ALA A 214 27.35 -17.42 -5.78
CA ALA A 214 26.69 -18.71 -5.63
C ALA A 214 25.44 -18.85 -6.51
N THR A 215 25.66 -18.94 -7.82
CA THR A 215 24.62 -18.80 -8.85
C THR A 215 23.93 -20.10 -9.27
N ASN A 216 24.34 -21.27 -8.75
CA ASN A 216 23.71 -22.53 -9.14
C ASN A 216 22.27 -22.67 -8.61
N GLY A 217 21.96 -22.03 -7.48
CA GLY A 217 20.63 -22.05 -6.87
C GLY A 217 20.44 -23.13 -5.80
N THR A 218 21.41 -24.04 -5.63
CA THR A 218 21.33 -25.12 -4.63
C THR A 218 22.52 -25.12 -3.68
N GLU A 219 23.38 -24.11 -3.77
CA GLU A 219 24.61 -23.98 -2.98
C GLU A 219 24.34 -23.49 -1.56
N ILE A 220 23.23 -22.77 -1.38
CA ILE A 220 22.86 -22.10 -0.14
C ILE A 220 21.54 -22.68 0.32
N PHE A 221 21.48 -23.07 1.59
CA PHE A 221 20.22 -23.45 2.21
C PHE A 221 19.33 -22.20 2.36
N PRO A 222 18.04 -22.24 1.97
CA PRO A 222 17.17 -21.08 2.05
C PRO A 222 17.05 -20.53 3.46
N TYR A 223 17.18 -19.21 3.60
CA TYR A 223 16.99 -18.51 4.86
C TYR A 223 16.39 -17.13 4.64
N ASP A 224 15.85 -16.56 5.70
CA ASP A 224 15.36 -15.17 5.77
C ASP A 224 15.77 -14.58 7.11
N ASP A 225 16.46 -13.44 7.07
CA ASP A 225 16.98 -12.71 8.22
C ASP A 225 16.13 -11.46 8.55
N ASN A 226 15.00 -11.27 7.88
CA ASN A 226 14.03 -10.21 8.15
C ASN A 226 12.62 -10.76 8.43
N GLY A 227 12.13 -11.68 7.59
CA GLY A 227 10.80 -12.30 7.69
C GLY A 227 9.79 -11.83 6.64
N HIS A 228 10.03 -10.69 5.97
CA HIS A 228 9.12 -10.15 4.96
C HIS A 228 8.97 -11.09 3.74
N GLY A 229 10.08 -11.63 3.24
CA GLY A 229 10.07 -12.56 2.11
C GLY A 229 9.40 -13.89 2.47
N THR A 230 9.62 -14.41 3.68
CA THR A 230 8.92 -15.60 4.19
C THR A 230 7.41 -15.37 4.28
N HIS A 231 6.98 -14.19 4.74
CA HIS A 231 5.56 -13.83 4.76
C HIS A 231 4.98 -13.81 3.33
N CYS A 232 5.63 -13.15 2.37
CA CYS A 232 5.19 -13.12 0.97
C CYS A 232 5.15 -14.52 0.33
N ALA A 233 6.13 -15.37 0.64
CA ALA A 233 6.15 -16.77 0.21
C ALA A 233 4.97 -17.56 0.77
N GLY A 234 4.62 -17.34 2.04
CA GLY A 234 3.45 -17.93 2.69
C GLY A 234 2.14 -17.58 2.00
N ILE A 235 1.91 -16.29 1.70
CA ILE A 235 0.74 -15.82 0.92
C ILE A 235 0.68 -16.53 -0.44
N THR A 236 1.83 -16.68 -1.09
CA THR A 236 1.90 -17.22 -2.45
C THR A 236 1.64 -18.72 -2.49
N ALA A 237 2.35 -19.50 -1.68
CA ALA A 237 2.38 -20.96 -1.83
C ALA A 237 2.50 -21.74 -0.50
N GLY A 238 2.27 -21.10 0.64
CA GLY A 238 2.23 -21.78 1.94
C GLY A 238 1.19 -22.90 1.94
N THR A 239 1.54 -24.08 2.45
CA THR A 239 0.59 -25.19 2.62
C THR A 239 -0.50 -24.88 3.65
N GLY A 240 -0.20 -23.95 4.56
CA GLY A 240 -1.02 -23.59 5.70
C GLY A 240 -0.69 -24.38 6.96
N ALA A 241 0.24 -25.34 6.91
CA ALA A 241 0.61 -26.10 8.09
C ALA A 241 1.15 -25.22 9.25
N PRO A 242 1.01 -25.67 10.50
CA PRO A 242 0.44 -26.97 10.91
C PRO A 242 -1.08 -26.96 11.11
N ASP A 243 -1.73 -25.80 11.19
CA ASP A 243 -3.16 -25.68 11.53
C ASP A 243 -4.08 -25.50 10.31
N TYR A 244 -3.50 -25.28 9.13
CA TYR A 244 -4.17 -25.10 7.84
C TYR A 244 -5.16 -23.93 7.81
N GLN A 245 -4.95 -22.93 8.68
CA GLN A 245 -5.78 -21.72 8.72
C GLN A 245 -5.35 -20.66 7.69
N HIS A 246 -4.08 -20.66 7.32
CA HIS A 246 -3.48 -19.64 6.44
C HIS A 246 -2.85 -20.29 5.21
N ILE A 247 -3.69 -20.90 4.37
CA ILE A 247 -3.28 -21.53 3.12
C ILE A 247 -2.95 -20.44 2.09
N GLY A 248 -1.81 -20.56 1.42
CA GLY A 248 -1.43 -19.67 0.32
C GLY A 248 -2.33 -19.85 -0.91
N VAL A 249 -2.26 -18.91 -1.85
CA VAL A 249 -3.11 -18.91 -3.06
C VAL A 249 -2.84 -20.11 -3.97
N ALA A 250 -1.58 -20.52 -4.09
CA ALA A 250 -1.12 -21.63 -4.91
C ALA A 250 -0.32 -22.64 -4.06
N PRO A 251 -0.98 -23.38 -3.15
CA PRO A 251 -0.29 -24.14 -2.09
C PRO A 251 0.55 -25.32 -2.62
N LYS A 252 0.34 -25.74 -3.87
CA LYS A 252 1.11 -26.82 -4.53
C LYS A 252 2.13 -26.29 -5.54
N ALA A 253 2.32 -24.97 -5.64
CA ALA A 253 3.42 -24.39 -6.40
C ALA A 253 4.76 -24.60 -5.68
N ASN A 254 5.83 -24.73 -6.47
CA ASN A 254 7.18 -24.64 -5.96
C ASN A 254 7.61 -23.18 -5.81
N LEU A 255 8.59 -22.94 -4.97
CA LEU A 255 9.17 -21.62 -4.72
C LEU A 255 10.64 -21.58 -5.08
N VAL A 256 11.08 -20.43 -5.56
CA VAL A 256 12.49 -20.08 -5.67
C VAL A 256 12.72 -18.80 -4.88
N GLY A 257 13.59 -18.84 -3.88
CA GLY A 257 13.93 -17.66 -3.09
C GLY A 257 15.06 -16.88 -3.75
N VAL A 258 14.88 -15.58 -3.93
CA VAL A 258 15.89 -14.68 -4.49
C VAL A 258 16.08 -13.52 -3.53
N LYS A 259 17.08 -13.63 -2.66
CA LYS A 259 17.39 -12.63 -1.65
C LYS A 259 18.12 -11.45 -2.28
N VAL A 260 17.44 -10.30 -2.32
CA VAL A 260 17.93 -9.02 -2.86
C VAL A 260 17.83 -7.88 -1.84
N LEU A 261 17.25 -8.14 -0.67
CA LEU A 261 17.19 -7.24 0.49
C LEU A 261 17.95 -7.85 1.66
N ASP A 262 18.60 -7.02 2.47
CA ASP A 262 19.30 -7.42 3.70
C ASP A 262 18.34 -7.63 4.88
N GLY A 263 18.86 -8.04 6.05
CA GLY A 263 18.07 -8.24 7.26
C GLY A 263 17.36 -6.98 7.79
N GLY A 264 17.77 -5.79 7.33
CA GLY A 264 17.07 -4.53 7.59
C GLY A 264 15.92 -4.25 6.61
N GLY A 265 15.64 -5.15 5.67
CA GLY A 265 14.65 -4.95 4.61
C GLY A 265 15.10 -3.94 3.55
N SER A 266 16.40 -3.62 3.50
CA SER A 266 16.96 -2.65 2.57
C SER A 266 17.79 -3.34 1.50
N GLY A 267 17.74 -2.84 0.27
CA GLY A 267 18.52 -3.37 -0.83
C GLY A 267 18.85 -2.29 -1.85
N SER A 268 19.80 -2.61 -2.73
CA SER A 268 20.16 -1.72 -3.83
C SER A 268 19.47 -2.16 -5.11
N PHE A 269 19.18 -1.20 -6.00
CA PHE A 269 18.68 -1.50 -7.34
C PHE A 269 19.59 -2.46 -8.13
N ALA A 270 20.91 -2.44 -7.87
CA ALA A 270 21.85 -3.39 -8.48
C ALA A 270 21.59 -4.84 -8.03
N ALA A 271 21.36 -5.05 -6.73
CA ALA A 271 21.03 -6.39 -6.19
C ALA A 271 19.68 -6.90 -6.72
N VAL A 272 18.68 -6.01 -6.81
CA VAL A 272 17.37 -6.34 -7.39
C VAL A 272 17.51 -6.75 -8.85
N MET A 273 18.24 -5.99 -9.67
CA MET A 273 18.49 -6.35 -11.07
C MET A 273 19.26 -7.66 -11.22
N ALA A 274 20.24 -7.94 -10.36
CA ALA A 274 20.95 -9.22 -10.36
C ALA A 274 20.02 -10.39 -10.01
N GLY A 275 19.10 -10.19 -9.06
CA GLY A 275 18.06 -11.19 -8.74
C GLY A 275 17.09 -11.44 -9.91
N MET A 276 16.66 -10.38 -10.60
CA MET A 276 15.83 -10.50 -11.82
C MET A 276 16.57 -11.27 -12.92
N GLU A 277 17.82 -10.90 -13.20
CA GLU A 277 18.66 -11.55 -14.21
C GLU A 277 18.83 -13.04 -13.91
N TRP A 278 19.22 -13.38 -12.68
CA TRP A 278 19.35 -14.77 -12.24
C TRP A 278 18.04 -15.56 -12.38
N THR A 279 16.91 -14.94 -12.03
CA THR A 279 15.58 -15.57 -12.18
C THR A 279 15.28 -15.88 -13.65
N VAL A 280 15.58 -14.95 -14.55
CA VAL A 280 15.41 -15.15 -16.00
C VAL A 280 16.32 -16.26 -16.50
N GLU A 281 17.59 -16.29 -16.11
CA GLU A 281 18.54 -17.33 -16.52
C GLU A 281 18.09 -18.72 -16.09
N LYS A 282 17.61 -18.85 -14.86
CA LYS A 282 17.20 -20.12 -14.25
C LYS A 282 15.76 -20.54 -14.53
N ARG A 283 14.99 -19.74 -15.26
CA ARG A 283 13.55 -19.97 -15.49
C ARG A 283 13.21 -21.33 -16.10
N HIS A 284 14.02 -21.83 -17.03
CA HIS A 284 13.78 -23.14 -17.66
C HIS A 284 14.28 -24.30 -16.78
N GLU A 285 15.30 -24.06 -15.97
CA GLU A 285 15.89 -25.05 -15.07
C GLU A 285 14.94 -25.40 -13.92
N PHE A 286 14.36 -24.38 -13.28
CA PHE A 286 13.41 -24.55 -12.17
C PHE A 286 11.95 -24.35 -12.58
N ASN A 287 11.64 -24.26 -13.88
CA ASN A 287 10.29 -24.04 -14.40
C ASN A 287 9.57 -22.81 -13.80
N ILE A 288 10.30 -21.70 -13.66
CA ILE A 288 9.80 -20.43 -13.13
C ILE A 288 8.90 -19.79 -14.17
N ARG A 289 7.65 -19.49 -13.79
CA ARG A 289 6.64 -18.87 -14.69
C ARG A 289 6.22 -17.49 -14.25
N ALA A 290 6.35 -17.21 -12.97
CA ALA A 290 6.08 -15.90 -12.44
C ALA A 290 7.00 -15.58 -11.26
N ALA A 291 7.12 -14.29 -10.96
CA ALA A 291 7.89 -13.78 -9.85
C ALA A 291 7.10 -12.68 -9.14
N SER A 292 7.30 -12.59 -7.83
CA SER A 292 6.75 -11.55 -6.97
C SER A 292 7.87 -10.69 -6.41
N MET A 293 7.66 -9.38 -6.46
CA MET A 293 8.52 -8.36 -5.86
C MET A 293 7.68 -7.44 -5.00
N SER A 294 7.62 -7.73 -3.71
CA SER A 294 6.89 -6.90 -2.74
C SER A 294 7.79 -5.78 -2.20
N LEU A 295 8.53 -5.13 -3.09
CA LEU A 295 9.49 -4.08 -2.78
C LEU A 295 9.33 -2.90 -3.73
N GLY A 296 9.55 -1.70 -3.22
CA GLY A 296 9.50 -0.47 -4.00
C GLY A 296 10.23 0.64 -3.27
N ALA A 297 10.89 1.52 -4.01
CA ALA A 297 11.53 2.70 -3.43
C ALA A 297 10.50 3.83 -3.22
N LEU A 298 10.58 4.51 -2.07
CA LEU A 298 9.92 5.81 -1.86
C LEU A 298 10.59 6.84 -2.77
N THR A 299 9.99 7.10 -3.93
CA THR A 299 10.45 8.13 -4.86
C THR A 299 10.14 9.51 -4.29
N GLY A 300 11.11 10.10 -3.59
CA GLY A 300 11.16 11.55 -3.38
C GLY A 300 11.22 12.28 -4.74
N ALA A 301 11.01 13.60 -4.74
CA ALA A 301 10.93 14.47 -5.93
C ALA A 301 12.15 14.48 -6.89
N ILE A 302 13.12 13.58 -6.73
CA ILE A 302 14.35 13.43 -7.52
C ILE A 302 14.24 12.32 -8.58
N GLU A 303 13.29 11.39 -8.49
CA GLU A 303 13.10 10.29 -9.48
C GLU A 303 11.78 10.45 -10.25
N TRP A 304 11.48 11.67 -10.72
CA TRP A 304 10.45 11.93 -11.74
C TRP A 304 11.01 11.65 -13.15
N THR A 305 11.64 10.50 -13.34
CA THR A 305 12.18 10.06 -14.64
C THR A 305 11.37 8.90 -15.18
N SER A 306 11.21 8.87 -16.49
CA SER A 306 10.24 8.01 -17.18
C SER A 306 10.52 6.50 -16.99
N SER A 307 9.49 5.67 -17.19
CA SER A 307 9.53 4.20 -17.08
C SER A 307 10.61 3.51 -17.95
N GLU A 308 11.18 4.19 -18.94
CA GLU A 308 12.29 3.68 -19.78
C GLU A 308 13.68 4.22 -19.41
N GLU A 309 13.78 5.24 -18.56
CA GLU A 309 15.06 5.88 -18.19
C GLU A 309 15.77 5.13 -17.06
N GLU A 310 15.03 4.41 -16.22
CA GLU A 310 15.58 3.65 -15.10
C GLU A 310 15.91 2.21 -15.49
N SER A 311 17.15 1.80 -15.22
CA SER A 311 17.66 0.48 -15.59
C SER A 311 16.86 -0.68 -14.98
N VAL A 312 16.24 -0.45 -13.83
CA VAL A 312 15.45 -1.45 -13.10
C VAL A 312 14.11 -1.71 -13.80
N ASN A 313 13.43 -0.67 -14.28
CA ASN A 313 12.18 -0.81 -15.04
C ASN A 313 12.42 -1.51 -16.38
N ARG A 314 13.52 -1.19 -17.06
CA ARG A 314 13.94 -1.93 -18.26
C ARG A 314 14.21 -3.40 -17.95
N MET A 315 14.90 -3.72 -16.86
CA MET A 315 15.14 -5.11 -16.46
C MET A 315 13.83 -5.85 -16.16
N ALA A 316 12.90 -5.19 -15.48
CA ALA A 316 11.56 -5.72 -15.19
C ALA A 316 10.78 -6.03 -16.48
N ASN A 317 10.78 -5.11 -17.46
CA ASN A 317 10.16 -5.35 -18.78
C ASN A 317 10.83 -6.53 -19.51
N GLU A 318 12.16 -6.60 -19.52
CA GLU A 318 12.88 -7.71 -20.16
C GLU A 318 12.62 -9.06 -19.49
N MET A 319 12.44 -9.09 -18.17
CA MET A 319 12.03 -10.29 -17.43
C MET A 319 10.65 -10.80 -17.89
N VAL A 320 9.68 -9.89 -18.06
CA VAL A 320 8.36 -10.24 -18.61
C VAL A 320 8.47 -10.74 -20.04
N ARG A 321 9.24 -10.04 -20.90
CA ARG A 321 9.49 -10.46 -22.30
C ARG A 321 10.20 -11.81 -22.41
N ALA A 322 11.03 -12.15 -21.42
CA ALA A 322 11.69 -13.46 -21.34
C ALA A 322 10.74 -14.61 -20.96
N GLY A 323 9.48 -14.30 -20.63
CA GLY A 323 8.41 -15.25 -20.35
C GLY A 323 8.19 -15.53 -18.85
N VAL A 324 8.62 -14.62 -17.96
CA VAL A 324 8.34 -14.69 -16.52
C VAL A 324 7.40 -13.54 -16.15
N THR A 325 6.17 -13.85 -15.78
CA THR A 325 5.20 -12.81 -15.37
C THR A 325 5.66 -12.17 -14.06
N LEU A 326 5.73 -10.84 -14.00
CA LEU A 326 6.26 -10.13 -12.84
C LEU A 326 5.15 -9.34 -12.14
N PHE A 327 4.93 -9.63 -10.86
CA PHE A 327 4.01 -8.92 -9.97
C PHE A 327 4.81 -8.03 -9.04
N ILE A 328 4.48 -6.74 -8.99
CA ILE A 328 5.22 -5.74 -8.22
C ILE A 328 4.25 -4.97 -7.34
N ALA A 329 4.62 -4.72 -6.07
CA ALA A 329 3.81 -3.89 -5.21
C ALA A 329 3.76 -2.43 -5.71
N ALA A 330 2.57 -1.81 -5.70
CA ALA A 330 2.38 -0.40 -6.03
C ALA A 330 3.13 0.57 -5.09
N GLY A 331 3.52 0.11 -3.90
CA GLY A 331 4.19 0.93 -2.88
C GLY A 331 3.22 1.46 -1.80
N ASN A 332 3.71 1.55 -0.56
CA ASN A 332 2.90 1.84 0.63
C ASN A 332 2.85 3.34 0.99
N SER A 333 3.17 4.22 0.05
CA SER A 333 3.37 5.65 0.32
C SER A 333 2.10 6.46 0.46
N GLY A 334 0.95 5.92 0.01
CA GLY A 334 -0.36 6.55 0.12
C GLY A 334 -0.46 7.91 -0.59
N GLY A 335 -0.89 7.92 -1.85
CA GLY A 335 -1.17 9.14 -2.59
C GLY A 335 -1.43 8.90 -4.08
N THR A 336 -2.00 9.88 -4.78
CA THR A 336 -2.05 9.87 -6.25
C THR A 336 -0.63 9.94 -6.82
N ALA A 337 -0.29 9.06 -7.77
CA ALA A 337 1.01 8.99 -8.45
C ALA A 337 2.22 8.63 -7.55
N THR A 338 2.02 7.81 -6.52
CA THR A 338 3.09 7.30 -5.66
C THR A 338 3.55 5.89 -6.02
N ILE A 339 3.30 5.43 -7.25
CA ILE A 339 3.83 4.15 -7.73
C ILE A 339 5.34 4.28 -7.83
N GLY A 340 6.07 3.65 -6.90
CA GLY A 340 7.53 3.67 -6.86
C GLY A 340 8.14 2.72 -7.89
N THR A 341 9.40 2.93 -8.25
CA THR A 341 10.18 1.96 -9.03
C THR A 341 10.44 0.71 -8.18
N PRO A 342 10.26 -0.52 -8.70
CA PRO A 342 10.03 -0.88 -10.11
C PRO A 342 8.57 -1.04 -10.57
N GLY A 343 7.58 -0.67 -9.76
CA GLY A 343 6.15 -0.79 -10.08
C GLY A 343 5.68 0.14 -11.21
N SER A 344 6.53 1.05 -11.68
CA SER A 344 6.23 1.94 -12.82
C SER A 344 6.58 1.34 -14.19
N ALA A 345 7.08 0.10 -14.25
CA ALA A 345 7.37 -0.61 -15.50
C ALA A 345 6.07 -0.89 -16.30
N GLU A 346 6.15 -0.92 -17.64
CA GLU A 346 4.97 -1.02 -18.52
C GLU A 346 4.44 -2.44 -18.63
N ASP A 347 5.34 -3.43 -18.69
CA ASP A 347 4.98 -4.83 -18.97
C ASP A 347 4.64 -5.62 -17.69
N VAL A 348 4.75 -5.01 -16.50
CA VAL A 348 4.54 -5.66 -15.19
C VAL A 348 3.10 -5.51 -14.70
N ILE A 349 2.71 -6.34 -13.73
CA ILE A 349 1.42 -6.22 -13.05
C ILE A 349 1.67 -5.50 -11.72
N THR A 350 0.99 -4.36 -11.51
CA THR A 350 1.09 -3.48 -10.32
C THR A 350 -0.25 -3.31 -9.63
#